data_AF-A0A3N6NAM1-F1
#
_entry.id   AF-A0A3N6NAM1-F1
#
_cell.length_a   1.000
_cell.length_b   1.000
_cell.length_c   1.000
_cell.angle_alpha   90.00
_cell.angle_beta   90.00
_cell.angle_gamma   90.00
#
_symmetry.space_group_name_H-M   'P 1'
#
loop_
_entity.id
_entity.type
_entity.pdbx_description
1 polymer ?
#
loop_
_entity_poly.entity_id
_entity_poly.type
_entity_poly.pdbx_seq_one_letter_code
_entity_poly.pdbx_strand_id
1 'polypeptide(L)'
;YGNRKNILVMREQSGKREYARLDLQSPEIFSSPYFYMQQNDVIYVEPLQVKTALVADPAQRFIAYGSATFSLVALIITLTR
;
A
#
# COMPACT_ATOMS: atom_id res chain seq x y z
N TYR A 1 -5.91 1.89 1.20
CA TYR A 1 -6.91 0.95 1.77
C TYR A 1 -6.20 0.02 2.76
N GLY A 2 -6.90 -0.47 3.79
CA GLY A 2 -6.35 -1.44 4.75
C GLY A 2 -6.69 -2.89 4.38
N ASN A 3 -5.81 -3.82 4.74
CA ASN A 3 -6.00 -5.26 4.58
C ASN A 3 -6.93 -5.80 5.69
N ARG A 4 -8.22 -5.91 5.37
CA ARG A 4 -9.26 -6.40 6.29
C ARG A 4 -9.12 -7.87 6.66
N LYS A 5 -8.30 -8.63 5.92
CA LYS A 5 -8.01 -10.05 6.22
C LYS A 5 -6.97 -10.23 7.32
N ASN A 6 -6.24 -9.17 7.66
CA ASN A 6 -5.10 -9.25 8.54
C ASN A 6 -5.03 -8.04 9.49
N ILE A 7 -5.94 -8.02 10.47
CA ILE A 7 -5.93 -7.03 11.53
C ILE A 7 -5.25 -7.61 12.76
N LEU A 8 -4.25 -6.92 13.28
CA LEU A 8 -3.59 -7.28 14.52
C LEU A 8 -4.25 -6.53 15.69
N VAL A 9 -4.72 -7.27 16.67
CA VAL A 9 -5.15 -6.76 17.97
C VAL A 9 -4.09 -7.10 18.99
N MET A 10 -3.62 -6.09 19.71
CA MET A 10 -2.70 -6.23 20.82
C MET A 10 -3.43 -5.88 22.10
N ARG A 11 -3.54 -6.83 23.03
CA ARG A 11 -4.25 -6.67 24.30
C ARG A 11 -3.28 -6.79 25.44
N GLU A 12 -3.44 -5.98 26.47
CA GLU A 12 -2.64 -6.09 27.69
C GLU A 12 -3.51 -6.61 28.83
N GLN A 13 -3.23 -7.84 29.29
CA GLN A 13 -3.95 -8.47 30.38
C GLN A 13 -2.96 -8.85 31.49
N SER A 14 -3.17 -8.31 32.70
CA SER A 14 -2.33 -8.59 33.87
C SER A 14 -0.82 -8.36 33.65
N GLY A 15 -0.47 -7.31 32.89
CA GLY A 15 0.92 -6.97 32.55
C GLY A 15 1.56 -7.84 31.46
N LYS A 16 0.79 -8.75 30.83
CA LYS A 16 1.22 -9.54 29.67
C LYS A 16 0.53 -9.02 28.42
N ARG A 17 1.30 -8.86 27.34
CA ARG A 17 0.77 -8.43 26.05
C ARG A 17 0.48 -9.64 25.16
N GLU A 18 -0.78 -9.79 24.78
CA GLU A 18 -1.30 -10.81 23.89
C GLU A 18 -1.51 -10.24 22.49
N TYR A 19 -1.37 -11.10 21.48
CA TYR A 19 -1.46 -10.73 20.07
C TYR A 19 -2.45 -11.67 19.38
N ALA A 20 -3.43 -11.10 18.70
CA ALA A 20 -4.41 -11.85 17.93
C ALA A 20 -4.53 -11.28 16.51
N ARG A 21 -4.64 -12.18 15.52
CA ARG A 21 -4.93 -11.79 14.13
C ARG A 21 -6.39 -12.08 13.85
N LEU A 22 -7.08 -11.11 13.25
CA LEU A 22 -8.48 -11.19 12.90
C LEU A 22 -8.67 -10.92 11.41
N ASP A 23 -9.55 -11.72 10.81
CA ASP A 23 -10.09 -11.50 9.48
C ASP A 23 -11.52 -10.95 9.61
N LEU A 24 -11.72 -9.67 9.26
CA LEU A 24 -13.04 -9.05 9.27
C LEU A 24 -13.98 -9.56 8.17
N GLN A 25 -13.48 -10.36 7.23
CA GLN A 25 -14.27 -10.95 6.14
C GLN A 25 -14.81 -12.34 6.50
N SER A 26 -14.29 -12.96 7.57
CA SER A 26 -14.77 -14.25 8.04
C SER A 26 -15.92 -14.09 9.04
N PRO A 27 -17.02 -14.84 8.92
CA PRO A 27 -18.08 -14.85 9.94
C PRO A 27 -17.61 -15.40 11.30
N GLU A 28 -16.49 -16.14 11.32
CA GLU A 28 -15.90 -16.67 12.56
C GLU A 28 -15.44 -15.56 13.50
N ILE A 29 -15.24 -14.34 12.99
CA ILE A 29 -14.83 -13.20 13.82
C ILE A 29 -15.80 -12.92 14.96
N PHE A 30 -17.09 -13.15 14.78
CA PHE A 30 -18.10 -12.92 15.82
C PHE A 30 -17.93 -13.87 17.02
N SER A 31 -17.24 -15.01 16.82
CA SER A 31 -16.92 -15.96 17.89
C SER A 31 -15.57 -15.68 18.56
N SER A 32 -14.78 -14.73 18.04
CA SER A 32 -13.46 -14.41 18.57
C SER A 32 -13.54 -13.70 19.92
N PRO A 33 -12.69 -14.06 20.91
CA PRO A 33 -12.58 -13.32 22.18
C PRO A 33 -12.00 -11.89 22.01
N TYR A 34 -11.52 -11.58 20.80
CA TYR A 34 -11.01 -10.26 20.42
C TYR A 34 -11.99 -9.48 19.52
N PHE A 35 -13.25 -9.94 19.36
CA PHE A 35 -14.27 -9.21 18.60
C PHE A 35 -14.66 -7.89 19.27
N TYR A 36 -14.89 -7.93 20.58
CA TYR A 36 -15.13 -6.73 21.37
C TYR A 36 -13.80 -6.16 21.88
N MET A 37 -13.66 -4.84 21.74
CA MET A 37 -12.53 -4.11 22.27
C MET A 37 -12.57 -4.07 23.79
N GLN A 38 -11.42 -4.25 24.41
CA GLN A 38 -11.19 -4.05 25.83
C GLN A 38 -10.30 -2.82 26.03
N GLN A 39 -10.18 -2.38 27.28
CA GLN A 39 -9.31 -1.26 27.62
C GLN A 39 -7.86 -1.57 27.26
N ASN A 40 -7.16 -0.57 26.74
CA ASN A 40 -5.76 -0.66 26.29
C ASN A 40 -5.52 -1.62 25.11
N ASP A 41 -6.58 -2.02 24.39
CA ASP A 41 -6.40 -2.70 23.11
C ASP A 41 -5.81 -1.74 22.07
N VAL A 42 -4.77 -2.19 21.38
CA VAL A 42 -4.18 -1.48 20.24
C VAL A 42 -4.49 -2.25 18.96
N ILE A 43 -5.10 -1.57 17.99
CA ILE A 43 -5.46 -2.15 16.71
C ILE A 43 -4.49 -1.67 15.63
N TYR A 44 -3.83 -2.61 14.98
CA TYR A 44 -2.99 -2.37 13.82
C TYR A 44 -3.61 -2.98 12.57
N VAL A 45 -3.93 -2.12 11.60
CA VAL A 45 -4.44 -2.53 10.30
C VAL A 45 -3.31 -2.45 9.30
N GLU A 46 -2.89 -3.61 8.79
CA GLU A 46 -1.89 -3.67 7.73
C GLU A 46 -2.41 -2.91 6.50
N PRO A 47 -1.62 -2.05 5.84
CA PRO A 47 -2.05 -1.44 4.59
C PRO A 47 -2.26 -2.54 3.54
N LEU A 48 -3.34 -2.44 2.77
CA LEU A 48 -3.47 -3.24 1.57
C LEU A 48 -2.28 -2.91 0.68
N GLN A 49 -1.59 -3.93 0.15
CA GLN A 49 -0.63 -3.71 -0.92
C GLN A 49 -1.39 -3.16 -2.13
N VAL A 50 -1.53 -1.84 -2.16
CA VAL A 50 -1.91 -1.13 -3.36
C VAL A 50 -0.70 -1.32 -4.25
N LYS A 51 -0.80 -2.20 -5.25
CA LYS A 51 0.09 -2.11 -6.39
C LYS A 51 -0.12 -0.71 -6.93
N THR A 52 0.71 0.24 -6.52
CA THR A 52 0.89 1.51 -7.19
C THR A 52 1.56 1.22 -8.52
N ALA A 53 0.84 0.51 -9.39
CA ALA A 53 0.84 0.82 -10.79
C ALA A 53 0.07 2.15 -10.93
N LEU A 54 0.64 3.23 -10.40
CA LEU A 54 0.67 4.46 -11.17
C LEU A 54 1.88 4.21 -12.09
N VAL A 55 1.77 3.31 -13.07
CA VAL A 55 1.59 3.70 -14.47
C VAL A 55 2.16 5.10 -14.69
N ALA A 56 3.47 5.25 -14.50
CA ALA A 56 4.23 5.84 -15.58
C ALA A 56 4.15 4.78 -16.68
N ASP A 57 3.13 4.90 -17.53
CA ASP A 57 2.99 4.07 -18.72
C ASP A 57 4.38 4.03 -19.38
N PRO A 58 5.00 2.85 -19.56
CA PRO A 58 6.29 2.77 -20.24
C PRO A 58 6.28 3.60 -21.53
N ALA A 59 5.15 3.63 -22.24
CA ALA A 59 4.95 4.46 -23.43
C ALA A 59 5.12 5.96 -23.15
N GLN A 60 4.57 6.48 -22.05
CA GLN A 60 4.72 7.90 -21.68
C GLN A 60 6.17 8.26 -21.33
N ARG A 61 6.93 7.34 -20.71
CA ARG A 61 8.37 7.50 -20.51
C ARG A 61 9.13 7.51 -21.84
N PHE A 62 8.81 6.60 -22.76
CA PHE A 62 9.42 6.58 -24.09
C PHE A 62 9.09 7.83 -24.90
N ILE A 63 7.87 8.36 -24.82
CA ILE A 63 7.47 9.62 -25.48
C ILE A 63 8.26 10.80 -24.89
N ALA A 64 8.41 10.88 -23.57
CA ALA A 64 9.14 11.96 -22.92
C ALA A 64 10.65 11.94 -23.26
N TYR A 65 11.27 10.76 -23.29
CA TYR A 65 12.69 10.65 -23.66
C TYR A 65 12.90 10.83 -25.17
N GLY A 66 12.00 10.30 -26.00
CA GLY A 66 12.08 10.43 -27.46
C GLY A 66 11.88 11.87 -27.96
N SER A 67 10.99 12.65 -27.33
CA SER A 67 10.80 14.06 -27.69
C SER A 67 12.02 14.92 -27.32
N ALA A 68 12.66 14.64 -26.18
CA ALA A 68 13.87 15.33 -25.76
C ALA A 68 15.05 15.04 -26.71
N THR A 69 15.26 13.78 -27.09
CA THR A 69 16.34 13.41 -28.03
C THR A 69 16.10 13.98 -29.43
N PHE A 70 14.86 13.91 -29.93
CA PHE A 70 14.49 14.53 -31.21
C PHE A 70 14.76 16.04 -31.22
N SER A 71 14.40 16.73 -30.13
CA SER A 71 14.63 18.19 -30.00
C SER A 71 16.12 18.54 -30.03
N LEU A 72 16.96 17.75 -29.35
CA LEU A 72 18.41 17.95 -29.35
C LEU A 72 19.02 17.72 -30.75
N VAL A 73 18.60 16.67 -31.45
CA VAL A 73 19.07 16.39 -32.82
C VAL A 73 18.65 17.50 -33.79
N ALA A 74 17.39 17.94 -33.72
CA ALA A 74 16.88 19.02 -34.55
C ALA A 74 17.64 20.34 -34.32
N LEU A 75 17.99 20.64 -33.06
CA LEU A 75 18.78 21.81 -32.70
C LEU A 75 20.19 21.74 -33.31
N ILE A 76 20.88 20.59 -33.19
CA ILE A 76 22.22 20.41 -33.76
C ILE A 76 22.19 20.60 -35.28
N ILE A 77 21.24 19.99 -35.98
CA ILE A 77 21.08 20.12 -37.44
C ILE A 77 20.85 21.58 -37.84
N THR A 78 20.08 22.32 -37.05
CA THR A 78 19.80 23.74 -37.31
C THR A 78 21.04 24.62 -37.10
N LEU A 79 21.91 24.30 -36.14
CA LEU A 79 23.17 25.01 -35.91
C LEU A 79 24.29 24.64 -36.91
N THR A 80 24.23 23.47 -37.54
CA THR A 80 25.23 23.02 -38.52
C THR A 80 24.88 23.37 -39.97
N ARG A 81 23.68 23.90 -40.21
CA ARG A 81 23.27 24.51 -41.49
C ARG A 81 23.58 26.00 -41.50
#